data_AF-A0A2V9YJY0-F1
#
_entry.id   AF-A0A2V9YJY0-F1
#
_cell.length_a   1.000
_cell.length_b   1.000
_cell.length_c   1.000
_cell.angle_alpha   90.00
_cell.angle_beta   90.00
_cell.angle_gamma   90.00
#
_symmetry.space_group_name_H-M   'P 1'
#
loop_
_entity.id
_entity.type
_entity.pdbx_description
1 polymer ?
#
loop_
_entity_poly.entity_id
_entity_poly.type
_entity_poly.pdbx_seq_one_letter_code
_entity_poly.pdbx_strand_id
1 'polypeptide(L)' 'SLIQSAGIAAHVFPIDTLESNGREFVPSANRPWLGKFSGLFEVRDGKLHTASLVGPGLSAV' A
#
# COMPACT_ATOMS: atom_id res chain seq x y z
N SER A 1 8.10 3.37 -1.74
CA SER A 1 7.12 4.45 -1.55
C SER A 1 5.70 3.93 -1.32
N LEU A 2 5.18 2.96 -2.11
CA LEU A 2 3.78 2.47 -2.02
C LEU A 2 3.24 2.30 -0.59
N ILE A 3 3.89 1.50 0.25
CA ILE A 3 3.39 1.15 1.59
C ILE A 3 3.27 2.40 2.48
N GLN A 4 4.19 3.36 2.35
CA GLN A 4 4.12 4.62 3.11
C GLN A 4 2.94 5.48 2.65
N SER A 5 2.74 5.63 1.34
CA SER A 5 1.58 6.34 0.77
C SER A 5 0.27 5.67 1.17
N ALA A 6 0.21 4.35 1.13
CA ALA A 6 -0.94 3.56 1.57
C ALA A 6 -1.22 3.72 3.06
N GLY A 7 -0.17 3.79 3.89
CA GLY A 7 -0.29 4.06 5.32
C GLY A 7 -0.89 5.43 5.59
N ILE A 8 -0.48 6.47 4.84
CA ILE A 8 -1.09 7.81 4.96
C ILE A 8 -2.57 7.75 4.56
N ALA A 9 -2.90 7.13 3.43
CA ALA A 9 -4.28 7.00 2.97
C ALA A 9 -5.16 6.20 3.95
N ALA A 10 -4.59 5.24 4.68
CA ALA A 10 -5.32 4.47 5.70
C ALA A 10 -5.69 5.30 6.95
N HIS A 11 -4.87 6.31 7.29
CA HIS A 11 -4.99 7.04 8.55
C HIS A 11 -5.57 8.45 8.40
N VAL A 12 -5.51 9.04 7.21
CA VAL A 12 -5.85 10.45 7.00
C VAL A 12 -7.09 10.56 6.11
N PHE A 13 -8.21 10.95 6.71
CA PHE A 13 -9.44 11.29 5.98
C PHE A 13 -9.30 12.65 5.26
N PRO A 14 -9.85 12.84 4.04
CA PRO A 14 -10.62 11.90 3.22
C PRO A 14 -9.81 11.22 2.10
N ILE A 15 -8.51 10.95 2.30
CA ILE A 15 -7.64 10.47 1.22
C ILE A 15 -8.13 9.10 0.72
N ASP A 16 -8.50 9.03 -0.56
CA ASP A 16 -9.05 7.83 -1.21
C ASP A 16 -8.22 7.36 -2.41
N THR A 17 -7.19 8.11 -2.78
CA THR A 17 -6.38 7.90 -3.97
C THR A 17 -4.89 8.03 -3.65
N LEU A 18 -4.06 7.22 -4.33
CA LEU A 18 -2.61 7.31 -4.26
C LEU A 18 -1.98 6.76 -5.54
N GLU A 19 -0.76 7.21 -5.83
CA GLU A 19 -0.01 6.81 -7.01
C GLU A 19 1.28 6.07 -6.59
N SER A 20 1.65 5.04 -7.34
CA SER A 20 2.94 4.38 -7.10
C SER A 20 3.55 3.73 -8.33
N ASN A 21 4.43 4.49 -8.98
CA ASN A 21 5.27 4.04 -10.09
C ASN A 21 6.24 2.91 -9.74
N GLY A 22 6.63 2.78 -8.46
CA GLY A 22 7.59 1.75 -8.03
C GLY A 22 7.11 0.31 -8.24
N ARG A 23 5.80 0.11 -8.46
CA ARG A 23 5.23 -1.21 -8.80
C ARG A 23 5.64 -1.67 -10.18
N GLU A 24 5.74 -0.75 -11.13
CA GLU A 24 6.00 -1.02 -12.53
C GLU A 24 7.49 -0.95 -12.87
N PHE A 25 8.20 0.06 -12.37
CA PHE A 25 9.61 0.26 -12.71
C PHE A 25 10.57 -0.69 -11.97
N VAL A 26 10.23 -1.14 -10.76
CA VAL A 26 11.12 -1.99 -9.94
C VAL A 26 10.33 -3.12 -9.26
N PRO A 27 9.71 -4.05 -10.03
CA PRO A 27 8.83 -5.08 -9.48
C PRO A 27 9.53 -6.02 -8.49
N SER A 28 10.85 -6.22 -8.63
CA SER A 28 11.66 -7.03 -7.73
C SER A 28 11.66 -6.52 -6.28
N ALA A 29 11.60 -5.20 -6.08
CA ALA A 29 11.59 -4.58 -4.77
C ALA A 29 10.27 -4.82 -4.00
N ASN A 30 9.21 -5.22 -4.71
CA ASN A 30 7.90 -5.49 -4.11
C ASN A 30 7.77 -6.91 -3.56
N ARG A 31 8.57 -7.87 -4.07
CA ARG A 31 8.45 -9.29 -3.73
C ARG A 31 8.46 -9.59 -2.22
N PRO A 32 9.34 -8.97 -1.39
CA PRO A 32 9.34 -9.24 0.05
C PRO A 32 8.04 -8.83 0.76
N TRP A 33 7.28 -7.90 0.16
CA TRP A 33 6.10 -7.30 0.76
C TRP A 33 4.79 -8.00 0.37
N LEU A 34 4.80 -8.81 -0.69
CA LEU A 34 3.60 -9.50 -1.22
C LEU A 34 2.92 -10.38 -0.17
N GLY A 35 3.70 -11.07 0.66
CA GLY A 35 3.16 -11.93 1.72
C GLY A 35 2.61 -11.14 2.92
N LYS A 36 3.23 -10.01 3.27
CA LYS A 36 2.85 -9.20 4.45
C LYS A 36 1.68 -8.27 4.16
N PHE A 37 1.58 -7.75 2.93
CA PHE A 37 0.61 -6.74 2.54
C PHE A 37 -0.09 -7.08 1.21
N SER A 38 -0.55 -8.32 1.05
CA SER A 38 -1.14 -8.81 -0.22
C SER A 38 -2.23 -7.89 -0.78
N GLY A 39 -3.10 -7.35 0.08
CA GLY A 39 -4.16 -6.40 -0.29
C GLY A 39 -3.67 -5.09 -0.91
N LEU A 40 -2.42 -4.69 -0.69
CA LEU A 40 -1.81 -3.52 -1.35
C LEU A 40 -1.18 -3.85 -2.71
N PHE A 41 -0.97 -5.12 -3.04
CA PHE A 41 -0.32 -5.53 -4.28
C PHE A 41 -1.29 -6.22 -5.24
N GLU A 42 -2.34 -6.85 -4.74
CA GLU A 42 -3.48 -7.35 -5.50
C GLU A 42 -4.50 -6.24 -5.74
N VAL A 43 -4.35 -5.53 -6.87
CA VAL A 43 -5.34 -4.54 -7.30
C VAL A 43 -6.56 -5.26 -7.87
N ARG A 44 -7.74 -5.00 -7.32
CA ARG A 44 -9.02 -5.50 -7.81
C ARG A 44 -9.96 -4.33 -8.03
N ASP A 45 -10.60 -4.27 -9.20
CA ASP A 45 -11.52 -3.20 -9.58
C ASP A 45 -10.94 -1.77 -9.40
N GLY A 46 -9.64 -1.63 -9.66
CA GLY A 46 -8.93 -0.35 -9.51
C GLY A 46 -8.68 0.08 -8.06
N LYS A 47 -8.92 -0.80 -7.07
CA LYS A 47 -8.79 -0.50 -5.64
C LYS A 47 -7.61 -1.24 -5.00
N LEU A 48 -7.03 -0.59 -4.00
CA LEU A 48 -6.02 -1.12 -3.09
C LEU A 48 -6.67 -1.30 -1.72
N HIS A 49 -6.40 -2.41 -1.04
CA HIS A 49 -6.96 -2.69 0.29
C HIS A 49 -6.02 -2.18 1.38
N THR A 50 -6.24 -0.94 1.82
CA THR A 50 -5.44 -0.29 2.89
C THR A 50 -5.90 -0.63 4.31
N ALA A 51 -7.03 -1.32 4.46
CA ALA A 51 -7.65 -1.63 5.76
C ALA A 51 -6.79 -2.48 6.71
N SER A 52 -5.73 -3.13 6.22
CA SER A 52 -4.77 -3.85 7.07
C SER A 52 -3.74 -2.93 7.74
N LEU A 53 -3.65 -1.65 7.33
CA LEU A 53 -2.69 -0.67 7.85
C LEU A 53 -3.32 0.14 9.00
N VAL A 54 -3.52 -0.51 10.14
CA VAL A 54 -4.15 0.09 11.34
C VAL A 54 -3.22 0.17 12.55
N GLY A 55 -1.98 -0.30 12.39
CA GLY A 55 -0.96 -0.28 13.45
C GLY A 55 -0.28 1.08 13.60
N PRO A 56 0.47 1.31 14.69
CA PRO A 56 1.16 2.57 14.95
C PRO A 56 1.99 3.09 13.77
N GLY A 57 2.10 4.43 13.68
CA GLY A 57 2.81 5.08 12.58
C GLY A 57 2.10 4.85 11.23
N LEU A 58 2.82 4.30 10.25
CA LEU A 58 2.28 3.96 8.93
C LEU A 58 2.07 2.44 8.75
N SER A 59 2.12 1.68 9.86
CA SER A 59 1.84 0.23 9.89
C SER A 59 2.74 -0.66 9.03
N ALA A 60 3.93 -0.19 8.63
CA ALA A 60 4.84 -0.92 7.74
C ALA A 60 5.77 -1.92 8.48
N VAL A 61 6.00 -1.73 9.78
CA VAL A 61 6.91 -2.53 10.61
C VAL A 61 6.14 -3.48 11.51
#